data_AF-A0A1Z9M653-F1
#
_entry.id   AF-A0A1Z9M653-F1
#
_cell.length_a   1.000
_cell.length_b   1.000
_cell.length_c   1.000
_cell.angle_alpha   90.00
_cell.angle_beta   90.00
_cell.angle_gamma   90.00
#
_symmetry.space_group_name_H-M   'P 1'
#
loop_
_entity.id
_entity.type
_entity.pdbx_description
1 polymer ?
#
loop_
_entity_poly.entity_id
_entity_poly.type
_entity_poly.pdbx_seq_one_letter_code
_entity_poly.pdbx_strand_id
1 'polypeptide(L)'
;MAKTKTLVNLIKEMVRQEVKKEVREIFIREGVKAVTQNKNIVPEVLAKPSPKKTKPKEVSYTKDPTLNKILNETANTGEFDEYPTMGGGTFDTSKMTEAMGYGNVLGDSESRRKASAIQTAQSVGVDPNNPAVQDVMSNLTRDYRDVMKAVEKKKGR
;
A
#
# COMPACT_ATOMS: atom_id res chain seq x y z
N MET A 1 -12.02 -62.23 -17.74
CA MET A 1 -11.67 -60.90 -18.29
C MET A 1 -12.23 -59.72 -17.47
N ALA A 2 -13.49 -59.74 -16.98
CA ALA A 2 -14.04 -58.59 -16.24
C ALA A 2 -13.45 -58.39 -14.83
N LYS A 3 -13.23 -59.49 -14.08
CA LYS A 3 -12.71 -59.47 -12.70
C LYS A 3 -11.26 -58.96 -12.58
N THR A 4 -10.46 -59.12 -13.64
CA THR A 4 -9.07 -58.61 -13.68
C THR A 4 -9.05 -57.10 -13.95
N LYS A 5 -9.97 -56.60 -14.78
CA LYS A 5 -10.12 -55.16 -15.06
C LYS A 5 -10.58 -54.37 -13.83
N THR A 6 -11.47 -54.95 -13.01
CA THR A 6 -11.91 -54.34 -11.74
C THR A 6 -10.78 -54.26 -10.72
N LEU A 7 -9.96 -55.31 -10.60
CA LEU A 7 -8.80 -55.33 -9.70
C LEU A 7 -7.74 -54.29 -10.11
N VAL A 8 -7.44 -54.18 -11.41
CA VAL A 8 -6.51 -53.17 -11.93
C VAL A 8 -7.01 -51.75 -11.69
N ASN A 9 -8.32 -51.50 -11.80
CA ASN A 9 -8.89 -50.19 -11.49
C ASN A 9 -8.80 -49.85 -10.00
N LEU A 10 -9.05 -50.82 -9.11
CA LEU A 10 -8.90 -50.63 -7.66
C LEU A 10 -7.45 -50.27 -7.29
N ILE A 11 -6.48 -50.98 -7.86
CA ILE A 11 -5.05 -50.72 -7.65
C ILE A 11 -4.69 -49.32 -8.15
N LYS A 12 -5.16 -48.91 -9.33
CA LYS A 12 -4.92 -47.56 -9.87
C LYS A 12 -5.48 -46.46 -8.97
N GLU A 13 -6.67 -46.66 -8.41
CA GLU A 13 -7.28 -45.70 -7.47
C GLU A 13 -6.47 -45.60 -6.17
N MET A 14 -6.05 -46.73 -5.58
CA MET A 14 -5.17 -46.72 -4.40
C MET A 14 -3.84 -46.01 -4.67
N VAL A 15 -3.19 -46.34 -5.79
CA VAL A 15 -1.91 -45.70 -6.16
C VAL A 15 -2.09 -44.21 -6.41
N ARG A 16 -3.17 -43.78 -7.07
CA ARG A 16 -3.47 -42.35 -7.27
C ARG A 16 -3.69 -41.62 -5.96
N GLN A 17 -4.38 -42.24 -5.01
CA GLN A 17 -4.60 -41.65 -3.69
C GLN A 17 -3.29 -41.47 -2.94
N GLU A 18 -2.41 -42.48 -2.96
CA GLU A 18 -1.14 -42.45 -2.25
C GLU A 18 -0.17 -41.44 -2.89
N VAL A 19 -0.03 -41.45 -4.22
CA VAL A 19 0.76 -40.45 -4.95
C VAL A 19 0.22 -39.03 -4.70
N LYS A 20 -1.10 -38.83 -4.64
CA LYS A 20 -1.71 -37.52 -4.38
C LYS A 20 -1.44 -37.01 -2.95
N LYS A 21 -1.28 -37.90 -1.96
CA LYS A 21 -0.88 -37.53 -0.60
C LYS A 21 0.58 -37.13 -0.56
N GLU A 22 1.45 -37.96 -1.12
CA GLU A 22 2.90 -37.70 -1.20
C GLU A 22 3.20 -36.41 -1.96
N VAL A 23 2.56 -36.19 -3.11
CA VAL A 23 2.71 -34.93 -3.88
C VAL A 23 2.24 -33.73 -3.06
N ARG A 24 1.10 -33.81 -2.37
CA ARG A 24 0.64 -32.71 -1.49
C ARG A 24 1.60 -32.44 -0.35
N GLU A 25 2.14 -33.49 0.26
CA GLU A 25 3.12 -33.38 1.33
C GLU A 25 4.44 -32.79 0.82
N ILE A 26 4.92 -33.20 -0.35
CA ILE A 26 6.09 -32.61 -1.02
C ILE A 26 5.82 -31.14 -1.34
N PHE A 27 4.67 -30.77 -1.92
CA PHE A 27 4.34 -29.38 -2.20
C PHE A 27 4.27 -28.52 -0.93
N ILE A 28 3.73 -29.05 0.17
CA ILE A 28 3.71 -28.33 1.46
C ILE A 28 5.13 -28.21 2.02
N ARG A 29 5.92 -29.29 2.02
CA ARG A 29 7.29 -29.30 2.54
C ARG A 29 8.22 -28.42 1.71
N GLU A 30 8.11 -28.45 0.39
CA GLU A 30 8.87 -27.63 -0.54
C GLU A 30 8.41 -26.18 -0.51
N GLY A 31 7.10 -25.93 -0.42
CA GLY A 31 6.54 -24.60 -0.19
C GLY A 31 7.03 -23.98 1.12
N VAL A 32 7.03 -24.74 2.22
CA VAL A 32 7.58 -24.32 3.53
C VAL A 32 9.11 -24.14 3.47
N LYS A 33 9.83 -25.00 2.73
CA LYS A 33 11.28 -24.82 2.51
C LYS A 33 11.58 -23.57 1.68
N ALA A 34 10.81 -23.28 0.64
CA ALA A 34 10.94 -22.06 -0.15
C ALA A 34 10.65 -20.81 0.71
N VAL A 35 9.67 -20.86 1.61
CA VAL A 35 9.38 -19.77 2.56
C VAL A 35 10.49 -19.59 3.59
N THR A 36 11.12 -20.68 4.05
CA THR A 36 12.18 -20.62 5.08
C THR A 36 13.57 -20.31 4.52
N GLN A 37 13.87 -20.68 3.27
CA GLN A 37 15.13 -20.37 2.58
C GLN A 37 15.15 -18.93 2.05
N ASN A 38 13.99 -18.37 1.69
CA ASN A 38 13.86 -16.97 1.27
C ASN A 38 13.55 -16.06 2.47
N LYS A 39 14.39 -16.05 3.50
CA LYS A 39 14.25 -15.16 4.67
C LYS A 39 14.36 -13.65 4.36
N ASN A 40 14.68 -13.28 3.12
CA ASN A 40 14.72 -11.89 2.65
C ASN A 40 13.57 -11.53 1.68
N ILE A 41 12.64 -12.44 1.42
CA ILE A 41 11.46 -12.15 0.61
C ILE A 41 10.26 -12.55 1.45
N VAL A 42 9.80 -11.61 2.27
CA VAL A 42 8.47 -11.67 2.89
C VAL A 42 7.49 -11.90 1.73
N PRO A 43 6.70 -12.99 1.69
CA PRO A 43 5.60 -13.06 0.76
C PRO A 43 4.61 -11.95 1.17
N GLU A 44 4.64 -10.85 0.45
CA GLU A 44 3.80 -9.66 0.61
C GLU A 44 2.29 -9.95 0.46
N VAL A 45 1.91 -11.22 0.22
CA VAL A 45 0.52 -11.60 -0.06
C VAL A 45 0.13 -12.89 0.65
N LEU A 46 0.39 -12.99 1.95
CA LEU A 46 -0.65 -13.58 2.80
C LEU A 46 -1.63 -12.46 3.12
N ALA A 47 -2.58 -12.24 2.21
CA ALA A 47 -3.75 -11.43 2.49
C ALA A 47 -4.34 -11.98 3.80
N LYS A 48 -4.11 -11.26 4.91
CA LYS A 48 -4.83 -11.47 6.16
C LYS A 48 -6.30 -11.63 5.76
N PRO A 49 -7.01 -12.69 6.18
CA PRO A 49 -8.44 -12.79 5.89
C PRO A 49 -9.06 -11.50 6.38
N SER A 50 -9.46 -10.64 5.45
CA SER A 50 -10.14 -9.41 5.79
C SER A 50 -11.38 -9.84 6.57
N PRO A 51 -11.54 -9.40 7.83
CA PRO A 51 -12.72 -9.77 8.59
C PRO A 51 -13.89 -9.31 7.73
N LYS A 52 -14.75 -10.26 7.30
CA LYS A 52 -15.99 -9.95 6.62
C LYS A 52 -16.71 -9.00 7.57
N LYS A 53 -16.74 -7.70 7.24
CA LYS A 53 -17.48 -6.69 8.01
C LYS A 53 -18.93 -7.15 8.01
N THR A 54 -19.32 -7.82 9.08
CA THR A 54 -20.71 -8.16 9.34
C THR A 54 -21.46 -6.85 9.34
N LYS A 55 -22.47 -6.71 8.49
CA LYS A 55 -23.30 -5.51 8.46
C LYS A 55 -23.77 -5.23 9.89
N PRO A 56 -23.52 -4.03 10.43
CA PRO A 56 -23.92 -3.74 11.78
C PRO A 56 -25.43 -3.80 11.89
N LYS A 57 -25.91 -4.32 13.02
CA LYS A 57 -27.34 -4.33 13.34
C LYS A 57 -27.72 -2.91 13.72
N GLU A 58 -28.72 -2.32 13.07
CA GLU A 58 -29.24 -1.00 13.44
C GLU A 58 -29.88 -1.10 14.82
N VAL A 59 -29.35 -0.34 15.77
CA VAL A 59 -29.87 -0.20 17.12
C VAL A 59 -30.71 1.09 17.18
N SER A 60 -31.86 1.05 17.85
CA SER A 60 -32.66 2.26 18.07
C SER A 60 -32.13 3.02 19.29
N TYR A 61 -31.25 3.99 19.06
CA TYR A 61 -30.74 4.90 20.07
C TYR A 61 -31.73 6.04 20.38
N THR A 62 -32.47 6.51 19.36
CA THR A 62 -33.39 7.64 19.51
C THR A 62 -34.66 7.46 18.68
N LYS A 63 -35.70 8.24 18.99
CA LYS A 63 -36.97 8.25 18.25
C LYS A 63 -36.89 9.07 16.95
N ASP A 64 -35.90 9.95 16.84
CA ASP A 64 -35.67 10.76 15.63
C ASP A 64 -34.92 9.91 14.60
N PRO A 65 -35.48 9.70 13.40
CA PRO A 65 -34.89 8.82 12.39
C PRO A 65 -33.53 9.34 11.89
N THR A 66 -33.38 10.65 11.77
CA THR A 66 -32.13 11.30 11.31
C THR A 66 -31.03 11.13 12.35
N LEU A 67 -31.35 11.39 13.61
CA LEU A 67 -30.38 11.26 14.69
C LEU A 67 -30.01 9.79 14.94
N ASN A 68 -30.97 8.88 14.86
CA ASN A 68 -30.71 7.45 15.01
C ASN A 68 -29.76 6.90 13.92
N LYS A 69 -29.89 7.42 12.69
CA LYS A 69 -29.00 7.03 11.58
C LYS A 69 -27.56 7.48 11.83
N ILE A 70 -27.36 8.74 12.20
CA ILE A 70 -26.03 9.29 12.50
C ILE A 70 -25.36 8.53 13.64
N LEU A 71 -26.12 8.17 14.68
CA LEU A 71 -25.61 7.44 15.83
C LEU A 71 -25.22 6.01 15.46
N ASN A 72 -26.00 5.32 14.63
CA ASN A 72 -25.59 4.01 14.09
C ASN A 72 -24.34 4.12 13.21
N GLU A 73 -24.22 5.15 12.37
CA GLU A 73 -23.01 5.34 11.55
C GLU A 73 -21.76 5.58 12.42
N THR A 74 -21.90 6.37 13.48
CA THR A 74 -20.80 6.72 14.38
C THR A 74 -20.42 5.57 15.30
N ALA A 75 -21.39 4.91 15.93
CA ALA A 75 -21.15 3.80 16.87
C ALA A 75 -20.53 2.57 16.19
N ASN A 76 -20.75 2.39 14.88
CA ASN A 76 -20.14 1.32 14.09
C ASN A 76 -18.77 1.68 13.51
N THR A 77 -18.30 2.90 13.73
CA THR A 77 -16.91 3.30 13.47
C THR A 77 -16.16 2.98 14.76
N GLY A 78 -15.66 1.74 14.89
CA GLY A 78 -15.18 1.22 16.17
C GLY A 78 -14.13 2.12 16.82
N GLU A 79 -14.17 2.25 18.15
CA GLU A 79 -13.16 2.98 18.95
C GLU A 79 -11.72 2.43 18.77
N PHE A 80 -11.59 1.26 18.14
CA PHE A 80 -10.33 0.59 17.80
C PHE A 80 -10.16 0.35 16.29
N ASP A 81 -11.09 0.82 15.44
CA ASP A 81 -10.87 0.80 14.01
C ASP A 81 -9.82 1.86 13.70
N GLU A 82 -8.66 1.39 13.25
CA GLU A 82 -7.57 2.23 12.78
C GLU A 82 -8.14 3.19 11.72
N TYR A 83 -8.22 4.49 12.08
CA TYR A 83 -8.63 5.56 11.18
C TYR A 83 -7.91 5.33 9.86
N PRO A 84 -8.59 5.37 8.69
CA PRO A 84 -8.01 4.95 7.43
C PRO A 84 -6.64 5.62 7.25
N THR A 85 -5.59 4.90 7.61
CA THR A 85 -4.23 5.40 7.48
C THR A 85 -4.00 5.43 5.98
N MET A 86 -3.38 6.49 5.49
CA MET A 86 -3.13 6.74 4.06
C MET A 86 -2.21 5.65 3.48
N GLY A 87 -2.65 4.40 3.40
CA GLY A 87 -1.86 3.23 3.00
C GLY A 87 -1.32 2.36 4.15
N GLY A 88 -2.09 2.10 5.22
CA GLY A 88 -1.91 0.90 6.07
C GLY A 88 -0.56 0.75 6.80
N GLY A 89 0.10 1.85 7.18
CA GLY A 89 1.37 1.78 7.91
C GLY A 89 1.78 3.12 8.51
N THR A 90 2.80 3.09 9.38
CA THR A 90 3.33 4.27 10.11
C THR A 90 3.64 5.42 9.17
N PHE A 91 3.22 6.62 9.55
CA PHE A 91 3.48 7.84 8.78
C PHE A 91 4.95 8.22 8.92
N ASP A 92 5.79 7.75 8.00
CA ASP A 92 7.20 8.10 7.92
C ASP A 92 7.42 9.28 6.97
N THR A 93 8.65 9.81 6.97
CA THR A 93 9.03 10.94 6.09
C THR A 93 8.89 10.61 4.61
N SER A 94 8.97 9.32 4.25
CA SER A 94 8.72 8.81 2.90
C SER A 94 7.24 8.94 2.52
N LYS A 95 6.31 8.58 3.42
CA LYS A 95 4.88 8.79 3.21
C LYS A 95 4.45 10.26 3.25
N MET A 96 5.11 11.10 4.05
CA MET A 96 4.90 12.55 3.98
C MET A 96 5.34 13.10 2.62
N THR A 97 6.45 12.59 2.09
CA THR A 97 6.96 12.89 0.74
C THR A 97 5.93 12.44 -0.31
N GLU A 98 5.37 11.24 -0.17
CA GLU A 98 4.31 10.72 -1.05
C GLU A 98 3.00 11.53 -0.97
N ALA A 99 2.54 11.86 0.23
CA ALA A 99 1.32 12.64 0.47
C ALA A 99 1.43 14.07 -0.08
N MET A 100 2.63 14.65 -0.09
CA MET A 100 2.87 15.94 -0.76
C MET A 100 3.17 15.80 -2.26
N GLY A 101 2.99 14.62 -2.86
CA GLY A 101 3.14 14.37 -4.31
C GLY A 101 4.56 14.05 -4.78
N TYR A 102 5.55 14.04 -3.88
CA TYR A 102 6.96 13.78 -4.18
C TYR A 102 7.34 12.29 -4.19
N GLY A 103 6.38 11.37 -4.00
CA GLY A 103 6.63 9.93 -3.80
C GLY A 103 7.37 9.24 -4.95
N ASN A 104 7.26 9.79 -6.17
CA ASN A 104 7.88 9.21 -7.36
C ASN A 104 9.29 9.76 -7.67
N VAL A 105 9.84 10.64 -6.84
CA VAL A 105 11.11 11.32 -7.11
C VAL A 105 12.19 10.83 -6.15
N LEU A 106 12.68 9.62 -6.41
CA LEU A 106 13.90 9.09 -5.81
C LEU A 106 15.10 9.74 -6.50
N GLY A 107 15.79 10.66 -5.82
CA GLY A 107 16.97 11.33 -6.35
C GLY A 107 17.50 12.44 -5.44
N ASP A 108 18.57 13.10 -5.88
CA ASP A 108 19.18 14.23 -5.18
C ASP A 108 18.17 15.36 -4.89
N SER A 109 18.47 16.18 -3.87
CA SER A 109 17.61 17.29 -3.41
C SER A 109 17.24 18.28 -4.52
N GLU A 110 18.08 18.44 -5.55
CA GLU A 110 17.81 19.29 -6.69
C GLU A 110 16.79 18.65 -7.65
N SER A 111 16.94 17.36 -7.95
CA SER A 111 16.02 16.60 -8.81
C SER A 111 14.61 16.54 -8.21
N ARG A 112 14.51 16.42 -6.88
CA ARG A 112 13.24 16.46 -6.14
C ARG A 112 12.51 17.79 -6.31
N ARG A 113 13.25 18.90 -6.22
CA ARG A 113 12.69 20.25 -6.43
C ARG A 113 12.21 20.45 -7.87
N LYS A 114 12.98 20.00 -8.86
CA LYS A 114 12.62 20.08 -10.29
C LYS A 114 11.37 19.30 -10.64
N ALA A 115 11.28 18.05 -10.19
CA ALA A 115 10.10 17.25 -10.43
C ALA A 115 8.83 17.84 -9.77
N SER A 116 8.95 18.42 -8.58
CA SER A 116 7.84 19.13 -7.92
C SER A 116 7.38 20.37 -8.67
N ALA A 117 8.31 21.17 -9.18
CA ALA A 117 7.97 22.34 -9.99
C ALA A 117 7.21 21.94 -11.27
N ILE A 118 7.65 20.86 -11.94
CA ILE A 118 6.97 20.32 -13.12
C ILE A 118 5.58 19.80 -12.77
N GLN A 119 5.43 19.04 -11.68
CA GLN A 119 4.14 18.52 -11.23
C GLN A 119 3.17 19.64 -10.86
N THR A 120 3.67 20.73 -10.24
CA THR A 120 2.88 21.92 -9.90
C THR A 120 2.43 22.66 -11.16
N ALA A 121 3.31 22.82 -12.16
CA ALA A 121 2.93 23.40 -13.44
C ALA A 121 1.83 22.56 -14.13
N GLN A 122 1.99 21.23 -14.14
CA GLN A 122 1.01 20.30 -14.71
C GLN A 122 -0.32 20.31 -13.96
N SER A 123 -0.33 20.39 -12.63
CA SER A 123 -1.56 20.41 -11.83
C SER A 123 -2.38 21.69 -12.01
N VAL A 124 -1.71 22.80 -12.32
CA VAL A 124 -2.34 24.08 -12.66
C VAL A 124 -2.74 24.14 -14.15
N GLY A 125 -2.45 23.09 -14.92
CA GLY A 125 -2.79 23.00 -16.35
C GLY A 125 -1.89 23.87 -17.24
N VAL A 126 -0.72 24.24 -16.76
CA VAL A 126 0.25 25.10 -17.46
C VAL A 126 1.33 24.24 -18.10
N ASP A 127 1.69 24.54 -19.35
CA ASP A 127 2.74 23.79 -20.06
C ASP A 127 4.13 24.08 -19.47
N PRO A 128 4.82 23.08 -18.88
CA PRO A 128 6.16 23.26 -18.33
C PRO A 128 7.23 23.57 -19.40
N ASN A 129 6.93 23.38 -20.69
CA ASN A 129 7.85 23.72 -21.77
C ASN A 129 7.80 25.20 -22.18
N ASN A 130 6.84 25.96 -21.66
CA ASN A 130 6.76 27.39 -21.93
C ASN A 130 7.93 28.13 -21.25
N PRO A 131 8.66 29.01 -21.98
CA PRO A 131 9.82 29.72 -21.44
C PRO A 131 9.52 30.57 -20.20
N ALA A 132 8.33 31.17 -20.10
CA ALA A 132 7.94 31.94 -18.91
C ALA A 132 7.75 31.04 -17.67
N VAL A 133 7.29 29.82 -17.89
CA VAL A 133 7.06 28.82 -16.85
C VAL A 133 8.38 28.21 -16.41
N GLN A 134 9.30 27.99 -17.34
CA GLN A 134 10.65 27.53 -17.03
C GLN A 134 11.43 28.50 -16.12
N ASP A 135 11.32 29.81 -16.36
CA ASP A 135 11.97 30.81 -15.50
C ASP A 135 11.41 30.77 -14.07
N VAL A 136 10.07 30.71 -13.93
CA VAL A 136 9.41 30.56 -12.63
C VAL A 136 9.79 29.25 -11.94
N MET A 137 9.82 28.14 -12.67
CA MET A 137 10.26 26.84 -12.14
C MET A 137 11.74 26.89 -11.71
N SER A 138 12.60 27.57 -12.45
CA SER A 138 14.01 27.73 -12.09
C SER A 138 14.17 28.52 -10.79
N ASN A 139 13.38 29.58 -10.61
CA ASN A 139 13.39 30.39 -9.39
C ASN A 139 12.80 29.63 -8.19
N LEU A 140 11.80 28.79 -8.41
CA LEU A 140 11.19 27.92 -7.39
C LEU A 140 12.16 26.81 -6.94
N THR A 141 12.97 26.30 -7.86
CA THR A 141 13.92 25.20 -7.58
C THR A 141 15.29 25.65 -7.10
N ARG A 142 15.60 26.95 -7.19
CA ARG A 142 16.90 27.50 -6.84
C ARG A 142 17.24 27.27 -5.37
N ASP A 143 18.51 26.92 -5.12
CA ASP A 143 19.02 26.73 -3.77
C ASP A 143 19.42 28.05 -3.12
N TYR A 144 18.54 28.61 -2.28
CA TYR A 144 18.78 29.89 -1.61
C TYR A 144 19.64 29.79 -0.33
N ARG A 145 20.18 28.61 0.01
CA ARG A 145 20.96 28.41 1.24
C ARG A 145 22.13 29.39 1.40
N ASP A 146 22.82 29.73 0.31
CA ASP A 146 23.96 30.66 0.38
C ASP A 146 23.52 32.11 0.62
N VAL A 147 22.39 32.52 0.02
CA VAL A 147 21.78 33.83 0.28
C VAL A 147 21.34 33.91 1.74
N MET A 148 20.70 32.85 2.26
CA MET A 148 20.27 32.80 3.66
C MET A 148 21.46 32.88 4.62
N LYS A 149 22.55 32.15 4.35
CA LYS A 149 23.80 32.25 5.13
C LYS A 149 24.39 33.65 5.10
N ALA A 150 24.37 34.34 3.96
CA ALA A 150 24.85 35.70 3.85
C ALA A 150 23.99 36.69 4.65
N VAL A 151 22.66 36.48 4.65
CA VAL A 151 21.72 37.26 5.46
C VAL A 151 21.94 37.01 6.95
N GLU A 152 22.15 35.76 7.38
CA GLU A 152 22.45 35.40 8.78
C GLU A 152 23.73 36.06 9.28
N LYS A 153 24.82 35.98 8.50
CA LYS A 153 26.09 36.65 8.81
C LYS A 153 25.93 38.16 8.93
N LYS A 154 25.11 38.79 8.07
CA LYS A 154 24.84 40.23 8.13
C LYS A 154 23.98 40.62 9.33
N LYS A 155 23.10 39.72 9.79
CA LYS A 155 22.20 39.94 10.94
C LYS A 155 22.90 39.73 12.29
N GLY A 156 24.17 39.32 12.30
CA GLY A 156 24.99 39.25 13.50
C GLY A 156 24.67 38.05 14.41
N ARG A 157 24.37 36.88 13.82
CA ARG A 157 24.45 35.59 14.53
C ARG A 157 25.64 34.79 14.01
#